data_AF-A0AAU4C960-F1
#
_entry.id   AF-A0AAU4C960-F1
#
_cell.length_a   1.000
_cell.length_b   1.000
_cell.length_c   1.000
_cell.angle_alpha   90.00
_cell.angle_beta   90.00
_cell.angle_gamma   90.00
#
_symmetry.space_group_name_H-M   'P 1'
#
loop_
_entity.id
_entity.type
_entity.pdbx_description
1 polymer ?
#
loop_
_entity_poly.entity_id
_entity_poly.type
_entity_poly.pdbx_seq_one_letter_code
_entity_poly.pdbx_strand_id
1 'polypeptide(L)'
;MTMCDNERREKVDHQAIAWKCQLEPGREFPVGVYRIRVDAARAARDIRAGANPIYRPVGFYEASAHPHARGTAVWVRYVEAGEPVPLPVSMTVRVPNYGTQRGYEGVRISEVTISARCASCGGPRGETVLHHFVRDGRRLSCDRWTNLCGHEDMYDAVLAEARVFAEQAAKSARRGPRIQSPGGEFAQAVAILADAVGANPWMSAQSGIELLLKRGQGSAADAVRGFNDRNHGTPSARSAALFLADCDARMLAAKAANTTTGDTK
;
A
#
# COMPACT_ATOMS: atom_id res chain seq x y z
N MET A 1 -4.18 35.96 21.14
CA MET A 1 -5.53 35.96 20.55
C MET A 1 -5.73 34.61 19.87
N THR A 2 -6.10 33.60 20.68
CA THR A 2 -6.20 32.20 20.26
C THR A 2 -7.66 31.95 19.96
N MET A 3 -8.08 32.19 18.71
CA MET A 3 -9.37 31.67 18.26
C MET A 3 -9.24 30.16 18.13
N CYS A 4 -9.69 29.46 19.17
CA CYS A 4 -10.13 28.08 19.04
C CYS A 4 -11.38 28.10 18.14
N ASP A 5 -11.17 28.19 16.83
CA ASP A 5 -12.22 27.91 15.86
C ASP A 5 -12.62 26.45 16.06
N ASN A 6 -13.68 26.29 16.84
CA ASN A 6 -14.43 25.07 17.01
C ASN A 6 -15.24 24.91 15.72
N GLU A 7 -14.54 24.71 14.59
CA GLU A 7 -15.13 24.35 13.31
C GLU A 7 -16.04 23.16 13.60
N ARG A 8 -17.37 23.40 13.56
CA ARG A 8 -18.36 22.35 13.75
C ARG A 8 -18.03 21.28 12.72
N ARG A 9 -17.61 20.11 13.20
CA ARG A 9 -17.48 18.93 12.34
C ARG A 9 -18.81 18.76 11.64
N GLU A 10 -18.83 19.03 10.35
CA GLU A 10 -19.99 18.76 9.52
C GLU A 10 -20.34 17.28 9.72
N LYS A 11 -21.56 17.04 10.21
CA LYS A 11 -21.98 15.69 10.57
C LYS A 11 -22.07 14.89 9.29
N VAL A 12 -21.13 13.98 9.09
CA VAL A 12 -21.09 13.08 7.95
C VAL A 12 -22.35 12.23 7.93
N ASP A 13 -23.10 12.29 6.84
CA ASP A 13 -24.21 11.36 6.58
C ASP A 13 -23.66 10.04 6.01
N HIS A 14 -23.29 9.15 6.93
CA HIS A 14 -22.78 7.83 6.57
C HIS A 14 -23.79 6.99 5.78
N GLN A 15 -25.08 7.16 6.02
CA GLN A 15 -26.12 6.39 5.34
C GLN A 15 -26.20 6.80 3.86
N ALA A 16 -26.19 8.11 3.59
CA ALA A 16 -26.17 8.62 2.23
C ALA A 16 -24.91 8.18 1.46
N ILE A 17 -23.75 8.14 2.12
CA ILE A 17 -22.49 7.71 1.49
C ILE A 17 -22.51 6.21 1.17
N ALA A 18 -22.95 5.37 2.11
CA ALA A 18 -23.05 3.93 1.87
C ALA A 18 -24.03 3.62 0.73
N TRP A 19 -25.17 4.31 0.69
CA TRP A 19 -26.13 4.21 -0.41
C TRP A 19 -25.50 4.59 -1.76
N LYS A 20 -24.75 5.69 -1.83
CA LYS A 20 -24.01 6.08 -3.05
C LYS A 20 -23.00 5.03 -3.48
N CYS A 21 -22.27 4.44 -2.53
CA CYS A 21 -21.32 3.37 -2.84
C CYS A 21 -22.02 2.15 -3.45
N GLN A 22 -23.19 1.77 -2.93
CA GLN A 22 -23.97 0.65 -3.45
C GLN A 22 -24.51 0.91 -4.86
N LEU A 23 -24.89 2.16 -5.16
CA LEU A 23 -25.32 2.57 -6.50
C LEU A 23 -24.17 2.59 -7.52
N GLU A 24 -22.95 2.80 -7.06
CA GLU A 24 -21.76 2.88 -7.91
C GLU A 24 -20.64 1.94 -7.39
N PRO A 25 -20.81 0.60 -7.51
CA PRO A 25 -19.81 -0.37 -7.05
C PRO A 25 -18.43 -0.10 -7.65
N GLY A 26 -17.40 -0.26 -6.82
CA GLY A 26 -16.00 0.01 -7.18
C GLY A 26 -15.57 1.47 -7.10
N ARG A 27 -16.51 2.44 -7.14
CA ARG A 27 -16.19 3.87 -7.03
C ARG A 27 -15.98 4.28 -5.58
N GLU A 28 -14.97 5.12 -5.34
CA GLU A 28 -14.64 5.63 -4.01
C GLU A 28 -15.35 6.95 -3.70
N PHE A 29 -15.88 7.06 -2.49
CA PHE A 29 -16.53 8.24 -1.95
C PHE A 29 -15.87 8.70 -0.64
N PRO A 30 -15.74 10.01 -0.40
CA PRO A 30 -15.16 10.51 0.83
C PRO A 30 -16.14 10.34 1.99
N VAL A 31 -15.66 9.74 3.07
CA VAL A 31 -16.40 9.62 4.33
C VAL A 31 -16.19 10.86 5.19
N GLY A 32 -14.94 11.32 5.34
CA GLY A 32 -14.65 12.50 6.15
C GLY A 32 -13.15 12.69 6.36
N VAL A 33 -12.78 13.85 6.89
CA VAL A 33 -11.39 14.20 7.18
C VAL A 33 -11.17 14.23 8.69
N TYR A 34 -10.21 13.44 9.15
CA TYR A 34 -9.82 13.36 10.55
C TYR A 34 -8.53 14.13 10.77
N ARG A 35 -8.41 14.82 11.90
CA ARG A 35 -7.20 15.57 12.26
C ARG A 35 -6.00 14.64 12.51
N ILE A 36 -6.26 13.45 13.06
CA ILE A 36 -5.23 12.49 13.47
C ILE A 36 -5.33 11.24 12.61
N ARG A 37 -4.19 10.82 12.05
CA ARG A 37 -4.08 9.64 11.17
C ARG A 37 -4.59 8.35 11.84
N VAL A 38 -4.35 8.20 13.13
CA VAL A 38 -4.77 7.02 13.91
C VAL A 38 -6.29 6.90 13.94
N ASP A 39 -7.01 8.02 14.10
CA ASP A 39 -8.48 8.03 14.11
C ASP A 39 -9.05 7.69 12.74
N ALA A 40 -8.50 8.27 11.66
CA ALA A 40 -8.89 7.91 10.29
C ALA A 40 -8.64 6.42 10.00
N ALA A 41 -7.47 5.90 10.40
CA ALA A 41 -7.13 4.50 10.20
C ALA A 41 -8.04 3.56 11.00
N ARG A 42 -8.45 3.96 12.21
CA ARG A 42 -9.46 3.26 13.00
C ARG A 42 -10.82 3.30 12.31
N ALA A 43 -11.30 4.47 11.89
CA ALA A 43 -12.58 4.59 11.19
C ALA A 43 -12.62 3.75 9.90
N ALA A 44 -11.56 3.78 9.09
CA ALA A 44 -11.45 2.94 7.91
C ALA A 44 -11.44 1.43 8.27
N ARG A 45 -10.86 1.03 9.40
CA ARG A 45 -10.89 -0.36 9.88
C ARG A 45 -12.28 -0.77 10.33
N ASP A 46 -12.96 0.08 11.09
CA ASP A 46 -14.30 -0.15 11.62
C ASP A 46 -15.33 -0.30 10.48
N ILE A 47 -15.18 0.45 9.39
CA ILE A 47 -15.97 0.28 8.16
C ILE A 47 -15.73 -1.10 7.54
N ARG A 48 -14.46 -1.48 7.28
CA ARG A 48 -14.13 -2.79 6.69
C ARG A 48 -14.61 -3.97 7.54
N ALA A 49 -14.57 -3.82 8.87
CA ALA A 49 -15.01 -4.82 9.82
C ALA A 49 -16.53 -4.85 10.05
N GLY A 50 -17.32 -3.99 9.39
CA GLY A 50 -18.77 -3.89 9.60
C GLY A 50 -19.15 -3.51 11.04
N ALA A 51 -18.24 -2.87 11.78
CA ALA A 51 -18.48 -2.42 13.15
C ALA A 51 -19.49 -1.26 13.18
N ASN A 52 -19.50 -0.45 12.11
CA ASN A 52 -20.59 0.48 11.83
C ASN A 52 -21.71 -0.27 11.07
N PRO A 53 -22.94 -0.37 11.61
CA PRO A 53 -24.04 -1.11 11.00
C PRO A 53 -24.40 -0.68 9.57
N ILE A 54 -24.12 0.58 9.22
CA ILE A 54 -24.39 1.14 7.89
C ILE A 54 -23.54 0.46 6.79
N TYR A 55 -22.33 0.02 7.14
CA TYR A 55 -21.38 -0.60 6.22
C TYR A 55 -21.34 -2.13 6.35
N ARG A 56 -22.49 -2.74 6.63
CA ARG A 56 -22.66 -4.20 6.66
C ARG A 56 -23.21 -4.72 5.33
N PRO A 57 -23.01 -6.01 5.01
CA PRO A 57 -22.27 -7.02 5.78
C PRO A 57 -20.73 -6.87 5.66
N VAL A 58 -19.99 -7.60 6.51
CA VAL A 58 -18.51 -7.58 6.50
C VAL A 58 -17.99 -8.06 5.14
N GLY A 59 -16.98 -7.38 4.62
CA GLY A 59 -16.39 -7.69 3.31
C GLY A 59 -17.02 -6.97 2.12
N PHE A 60 -18.18 -6.31 2.29
CA PHE A 60 -18.86 -5.63 1.18
C PHE A 60 -18.36 -4.20 0.95
N TYR A 61 -17.65 -3.64 1.93
CA TYR A 61 -17.07 -2.32 1.85
C TYR A 61 -15.58 -2.38 2.07
N GLU A 62 -14.85 -1.73 1.18
CA GLU A 62 -13.48 -1.36 1.43
C GLU A 62 -13.40 0.08 1.87
N ALA A 63 -12.53 0.34 2.83
CA ALA A 63 -12.20 1.70 3.23
C ALA A 63 -10.70 1.86 3.39
N SER A 64 -10.20 3.07 3.16
CA SER A 64 -8.80 3.40 3.28
C SER A 64 -8.63 4.83 3.79
N ALA A 65 -7.50 5.10 4.46
CA ALA A 65 -7.18 6.39 5.04
C ALA A 65 -5.95 6.98 4.34
N HIS A 66 -6.09 8.17 3.77
CA HIS A 66 -5.06 8.81 2.95
C HIS A 66 -4.74 10.22 3.45
N PRO A 67 -3.49 10.69 3.26
CA PRO A 67 -3.13 12.08 3.53
C PRO A 67 -4.08 13.06 2.83
N HIS A 68 -4.44 14.13 3.53
CA HIS A 68 -5.30 15.21 3.07
C HIS A 68 -4.68 16.53 3.53
N ALA A 69 -4.84 17.64 2.78
CA ALA A 69 -4.24 18.94 3.13
C ALA A 69 -4.60 19.39 4.58
N ARG A 70 -5.79 19.02 5.04
CA ARG A 70 -6.32 19.30 6.40
C ARG A 70 -6.19 18.15 7.42
N GLY A 71 -5.55 17.04 7.08
CA GLY A 71 -5.43 15.88 7.98
C GLY A 71 -5.34 14.54 7.24
N THR A 72 -6.25 13.62 7.54
CA THR A 72 -6.32 12.30 6.90
C THR A 72 -7.76 12.00 6.49
N ALA A 73 -8.00 11.89 5.19
CA ALA A 73 -9.31 11.58 4.63
C ALA A 73 -9.56 10.07 4.65
N VAL A 74 -10.76 9.67 5.04
CA VAL A 74 -11.25 8.29 4.88
C VAL A 74 -12.09 8.21 3.62
N TRP A 75 -11.77 7.25 2.77
CA TRP A 75 -12.50 6.93 1.55
C TRP A 75 -13.09 5.54 1.67
N VAL A 76 -14.28 5.33 1.11
CA VAL A 76 -14.99 4.05 1.11
C VAL A 76 -15.50 3.74 -0.29
N ARG A 77 -15.53 2.46 -0.64
CA ARG A 77 -16.21 1.94 -1.84
C ARG A 77 -16.93 0.63 -1.52
N TYR A 78 -17.97 0.35 -2.27
CA TYR A 78 -18.66 -0.95 -2.23
C TYR A 78 -17.98 -1.90 -3.21
N VAL A 79 -17.71 -3.15 -2.80
CA VAL A 79 -16.97 -4.13 -3.61
C VAL A 79 -17.71 -5.45 -3.84
N GLU A 80 -18.94 -5.58 -3.32
CA GLU A 80 -19.71 -6.83 -3.29
C GLU A 80 -18.94 -7.99 -2.59
N ALA A 81 -19.58 -9.14 -2.37
CA ALA A 81 -18.88 -10.34 -1.87
C ALA A 81 -18.00 -10.94 -2.97
N GLY A 82 -16.83 -10.34 -3.20
CA GLY A 82 -15.85 -10.81 -4.17
C GLY A 82 -14.44 -10.44 -3.77
N GLU A 83 -13.45 -10.91 -4.53
CA GLU A 83 -12.07 -10.42 -4.39
C GLU A 83 -12.00 -9.03 -5.03
N PRO A 84 -11.87 -7.95 -4.23
CA PRO A 84 -11.92 -6.60 -4.76
C PRO A 84 -10.70 -6.35 -5.64
N VAL A 85 -10.91 -5.75 -6.81
CA VAL A 85 -9.80 -5.30 -7.67
C VAL A 85 -8.98 -4.28 -6.88
N PRO A 86 -7.71 -4.56 -6.53
CA PRO A 86 -6.94 -3.68 -5.67
C PRO A 86 -6.84 -2.29 -6.29
N LEU A 87 -7.03 -1.26 -5.47
CA LEU A 87 -6.92 0.13 -5.92
C LEU A 87 -5.48 0.40 -6.36
N PRO A 88 -5.27 1.12 -7.48
CA PRO A 88 -3.95 1.54 -7.86
C PRO A 88 -3.36 2.38 -6.72
N VAL A 89 -2.15 2.05 -6.30
CA VAL A 89 -1.39 2.81 -5.29
C VAL A 89 -0.56 3.91 -5.96
N SER A 90 -0.21 3.72 -7.22
CA SER A 90 0.56 4.63 -8.04
C SER A 90 0.04 4.66 -9.47
N MET A 91 0.42 5.70 -10.20
CA MET A 91 0.19 5.84 -11.63
C MET A 91 1.43 6.42 -12.30
N THR A 92 1.62 6.10 -13.58
CA THR A 92 2.71 6.64 -14.39
C THR A 92 2.16 7.72 -15.31
N VAL A 93 2.79 8.89 -15.30
CA VAL A 93 2.35 10.07 -16.05
C VAL A 93 3.52 10.74 -16.76
N ARG A 94 3.23 11.39 -17.88
CA ARG A 94 4.17 12.20 -18.65
C ARG A 94 3.94 13.66 -18.33
N VAL A 95 4.88 14.32 -17.68
CA VAL A 95 4.76 15.74 -17.33
C VAL A 95 5.87 16.59 -17.95
N PRO A 96 5.60 17.86 -18.29
CA PRO A 96 6.65 18.78 -18.68
C PRO A 96 7.60 19.05 -17.50
N ASN A 97 8.90 18.90 -17.74
CA ASN A 97 9.96 19.27 -16.84
C ASN A 97 10.69 20.47 -17.44
N TYR A 98 10.47 21.62 -16.80
CA TYR A 98 11.04 22.91 -17.21
C TYR A 98 12.47 23.13 -16.70
N GLY A 99 13.03 22.19 -15.93
CA GLY A 99 14.33 22.35 -15.29
C GLY A 99 14.35 23.47 -14.24
N THR A 100 15.55 23.93 -13.91
CA THR A 100 15.79 25.02 -12.93
C THR A 100 16.14 26.35 -13.59
N GLN A 101 16.25 26.37 -14.92
CA GLN A 101 16.68 27.55 -15.67
C GLN A 101 15.58 28.62 -15.79
N ARG A 102 15.97 29.89 -15.80
CA ARG A 102 15.06 31.01 -16.07
C ARG A 102 14.68 30.98 -17.55
N GLY A 103 13.40 31.24 -17.87
CA GLY A 103 12.92 31.36 -19.25
C GLY A 103 12.15 30.15 -19.80
N TYR A 104 12.08 29.04 -19.07
CA TYR A 104 11.36 27.82 -19.50
C TYR A 104 11.77 27.31 -20.90
N GLU A 105 13.00 27.57 -21.31
CA GLU A 105 13.59 27.00 -22.53
C GLU A 105 13.91 25.51 -22.29
N GLY A 106 14.04 24.72 -23.35
CA GLY A 106 14.58 23.36 -23.26
C GLY A 106 13.69 22.37 -22.51
N VAL A 107 12.37 22.59 -22.54
CA VAL A 107 11.38 21.74 -21.85
C VAL A 107 11.49 20.29 -22.31
N ARG A 108 11.55 19.38 -21.34
CA ARG A 108 11.58 17.92 -21.58
C ARG A 108 10.30 17.30 -21.08
N ILE A 109 9.81 16.26 -21.75
CA ILE A 109 8.75 15.41 -21.19
C ILE A 109 9.41 14.34 -20.33
N SER A 110 9.04 14.28 -19.06
CA SER A 110 9.51 13.27 -18.11
C SER A 110 8.37 12.32 -17.79
N GLU A 111 8.61 11.03 -18.01
CA GLU A 111 7.74 9.97 -17.49
C GLU A 111 8.08 9.70 -16.03
N VAL A 112 7.10 9.80 -15.14
CA VAL A 112 7.29 9.70 -13.70
C VAL A 112 6.18 8.88 -13.05
N THR A 113 6.52 8.17 -11.98
CA THR A 113 5.55 7.46 -11.14
C THR A 113 5.19 8.30 -9.92
N ILE A 114 3.90 8.51 -9.69
CA ILE A 114 3.35 9.28 -8.56
C ILE A 114 2.25 8.49 -7.85
N SER A 115 1.75 9.01 -6.73
CA SER A 115 0.58 8.44 -6.06
C SER A 115 -0.64 8.49 -6.97
N ALA A 116 -1.44 7.42 -6.97
CA ALA A 116 -2.77 7.45 -7.60
C ALA A 116 -3.77 8.30 -6.80
N ARG A 117 -3.35 8.94 -5.70
CA ARG A 117 -4.16 9.81 -4.85
C ARG A 117 -3.82 11.28 -5.06
N CYS A 118 -4.83 12.13 -5.05
CA CYS A 118 -4.68 13.58 -5.06
C CYS A 118 -4.07 14.05 -3.73
N ALA A 119 -3.01 14.86 -3.79
CA ALA A 119 -2.33 15.37 -2.61
C ALA A 119 -3.20 16.33 -1.76
N SER A 120 -4.22 16.95 -2.38
CA SER A 120 -5.13 17.86 -1.69
C SER A 120 -6.23 17.10 -0.92
N CYS A 121 -7.00 16.25 -1.61
CA CYS A 121 -8.17 15.59 -1.01
C CYS A 121 -7.94 14.13 -0.58
N GLY A 122 -6.81 13.51 -0.92
CA GLY A 122 -6.53 12.10 -0.66
C GLY A 122 -7.38 11.11 -1.48
N GLY A 123 -8.28 11.60 -2.33
CA GLY A 123 -9.11 10.79 -3.22
C GLY A 123 -8.36 10.27 -4.43
N PRO A 124 -8.95 9.37 -5.23
CA PRO A 124 -8.33 8.91 -6.48
C PRO A 124 -8.11 10.10 -7.41
N ARG A 125 -6.96 10.13 -8.10
CA ARG A 125 -6.74 11.06 -9.20
C ARG A 125 -7.66 10.71 -10.35
N GLY A 126 -7.99 11.72 -11.15
CA GLY A 126 -8.77 11.53 -12.36
C GLY A 126 -8.05 10.66 -13.39
N GLU A 127 -8.80 10.22 -14.39
CA GLU A 127 -8.24 9.55 -15.55
C GLU A 127 -7.34 10.52 -16.34
N THR A 128 -6.20 10.00 -16.82
CA THR A 128 -5.24 10.77 -17.60
C THR A 128 -5.69 10.93 -19.04
N VAL A 129 -5.61 12.15 -19.54
CA VAL A 129 -5.92 12.56 -20.91
C VAL A 129 -4.68 13.17 -21.53
N LEU A 130 -4.38 12.77 -22.77
CA LEU A 130 -3.27 13.33 -23.54
C LEU A 130 -3.55 14.80 -23.91
N HIS A 131 -2.62 15.68 -23.54
CA HIS A 131 -2.66 17.10 -23.86
C HIS A 131 -1.46 17.49 -24.71
N HIS A 132 -1.71 18.21 -25.81
CA HIS A 132 -0.67 18.72 -26.69
C HIS A 132 -0.47 20.22 -26.45
N PHE A 133 0.80 20.65 -26.43
CA PHE A 133 1.17 22.05 -26.34
C PHE A 133 2.39 22.34 -27.21
N VAL A 134 2.61 23.61 -27.55
CA VAL A 134 3.79 24.05 -28.32
C VAL A 134 4.71 24.84 -27.40
N ARG A 135 6.00 24.49 -27.40
CA ARG A 135 7.06 25.19 -26.66
C ARG A 135 8.35 25.16 -27.47
N ASP A 136 9.04 26.29 -27.56
CA ASP A 136 10.29 26.44 -28.31
C ASP A 136 10.18 25.96 -29.77
N GLY A 137 9.04 26.25 -30.42
CA GLY A 137 8.73 25.80 -31.78
C GLY A 137 8.47 24.29 -31.92
N ARG A 138 8.46 23.52 -30.83
CA ARG A 138 8.24 22.07 -30.82
C ARG A 138 6.87 21.76 -30.25
N ARG A 139 6.13 20.87 -30.92
CA ARG A 139 4.89 20.29 -30.39
C ARG A 139 5.24 19.15 -29.43
N LEU A 140 4.87 19.31 -28.18
CA LEU A 140 5.08 18.34 -27.10
C LEU A 140 3.72 17.78 -26.63
N SER A 141 3.77 16.65 -25.93
CA SER A 141 2.57 16.03 -25.35
C SER A 141 2.82 15.63 -23.91
N CYS A 142 1.86 15.89 -23.03
CA CYS A 142 1.87 15.51 -21.62
C CYS A 142 0.52 14.93 -21.21
N ASP A 143 0.46 14.31 -20.04
CA ASP A 143 -0.76 13.85 -19.44
C ASP A 143 -1.37 14.95 -18.55
N ARG A 144 -2.68 15.09 -18.60
CA ARG A 144 -3.50 15.91 -17.70
C ARG A 144 -4.62 15.06 -17.12
N TRP A 145 -5.13 15.42 -15.97
CA TRP A 145 -6.27 14.75 -15.36
C TRP A 145 -7.10 15.76 -14.60
N THR A 146 -8.36 15.42 -14.33
CA THR A 146 -9.26 16.24 -13.52
C THR A 146 -9.56 15.51 -12.23
N ASN A 147 -9.08 16.06 -11.11
CA ASN A 147 -9.41 15.51 -9.80
C ASN A 147 -10.87 15.83 -9.44
N LEU A 148 -11.57 14.88 -8.81
CA LEU A 148 -12.96 15.09 -8.37
C LEU A 148 -13.13 16.26 -7.39
N CYS A 149 -12.07 16.63 -6.66
CA CYS A 149 -12.08 17.78 -5.76
C CYS A 149 -11.81 19.13 -6.46
N GLY A 150 -11.58 19.14 -7.78
CA GLY A 150 -11.21 20.34 -8.53
C GLY A 150 -9.78 20.82 -8.35
N HIS A 151 -8.96 20.14 -7.54
CA HIS A 151 -7.54 20.45 -7.40
C HIS A 151 -6.81 20.21 -8.73
N GLU A 152 -6.04 21.21 -9.18
CA GLU A 152 -5.13 21.07 -10.31
C GLU A 152 -3.73 20.71 -9.79
N ASP A 153 -3.19 19.60 -10.27
CA ASP A 153 -1.84 19.18 -9.91
C ASP A 153 -0.81 19.92 -10.75
N MET A 154 -0.10 20.85 -10.10
CA MET A 154 0.98 21.59 -10.75
C MET A 154 2.16 20.66 -11.08
N TYR A 155 2.74 20.80 -12.27
CA TYR A 155 3.76 19.88 -12.76
C TYR A 155 5.02 19.82 -11.88
N ASP A 156 5.40 20.94 -11.25
CA ASP A 156 6.52 21.00 -10.30
C ASP A 156 6.23 20.19 -9.02
N ALA A 157 5.02 20.29 -8.48
CA ALA A 157 4.57 19.47 -7.36
C ALA A 157 4.54 17.98 -7.71
N VAL A 158 4.08 17.63 -8.91
CA VAL A 158 4.09 16.25 -9.43
C VAL A 158 5.52 15.70 -9.54
N LEU A 159 6.46 16.50 -10.06
CA LEU A 159 7.87 16.11 -10.14
C LEU A 159 8.50 15.96 -8.75
N ALA A 160 8.14 16.82 -7.79
CA ALA A 160 8.62 16.69 -6.41
C ALA A 160 8.08 15.42 -5.75
N GLU A 161 6.79 15.13 -5.91
CA GLU A 161 6.16 13.89 -5.45
C GLU A 161 6.83 12.65 -6.05
N ALA A 162 7.09 12.66 -7.37
CA ALA A 162 7.76 11.56 -8.06
C ALA A 162 9.15 11.27 -7.47
N ARG A 163 9.92 12.31 -7.09
CA ARG A 163 11.22 12.13 -6.42
C ARG A 163 11.06 11.42 -5.08
N VAL A 164 10.11 11.86 -4.26
CA VAL A 164 9.80 11.21 -2.98
C VAL A 164 9.39 9.76 -3.19
N PHE A 165 8.56 9.48 -4.20
CA PHE A 165 8.12 8.13 -4.54
C PHE A 165 9.31 7.24 -4.98
N ALA A 166 10.18 7.75 -5.84
CA ALA A 166 11.38 7.05 -6.29
C ALA A 166 12.36 6.77 -5.13
N GLU A 167 12.55 7.71 -4.22
CA GLU A 167 13.37 7.51 -3.02
C GLU A 167 12.80 6.44 -2.10
N GLN A 168 11.47 6.43 -1.91
CA GLN A 168 10.78 5.40 -1.12
C GLN A 168 10.89 4.02 -1.79
N ALA A 169 10.72 3.95 -3.10
CA ALA A 169 10.92 2.72 -3.86
C ALA A 169 12.36 2.21 -3.76
N ALA A 170 13.36 3.10 -3.87
CA ALA A 170 14.76 2.76 -3.70
C ALA A 170 15.08 2.28 -2.28
N LYS A 171 14.52 2.92 -1.25
CA LYS A 171 14.65 2.47 0.15
C LYS A 171 14.03 1.09 0.35
N SER A 172 12.86 0.83 -0.24
CA SER A 172 12.20 -0.48 -0.21
C SER A 172 13.02 -1.55 -0.94
N ALA A 173 13.59 -1.22 -2.11
CA ALA A 173 14.47 -2.13 -2.86
C ALA A 173 15.73 -2.50 -2.05
N ARG A 174 16.33 -1.53 -1.33
CA ARG A 174 17.47 -1.79 -0.42
C ARG A 174 17.11 -2.71 0.75
N ARG A 175 15.84 -2.76 1.18
CA ARG A 175 15.37 -3.71 2.21
C ARG A 175 15.24 -5.15 1.67
N GLY A 176 15.41 -5.35 0.36
CA GLY A 176 15.28 -6.64 -0.32
C GLY A 176 13.82 -7.01 -0.60
N PRO A 177 13.59 -8.06 -1.41
CA PRO A 177 12.24 -8.52 -1.76
C PRO A 177 11.43 -8.87 -0.51
N ARG A 178 10.09 -8.76 -0.62
CA ARG A 178 9.19 -9.27 0.43
C ARG A 178 9.45 -10.76 0.57
N ILE A 179 9.63 -11.22 1.80
CA ILE A 179 9.86 -12.64 2.09
C ILE A 179 8.57 -13.38 1.75
N GLN A 180 8.66 -14.36 0.87
CA GLN A 180 7.54 -15.19 0.45
C GLN A 180 7.94 -16.66 0.65
N SER A 181 6.99 -17.49 1.10
CA SER A 181 7.17 -18.94 1.13
C SER A 181 6.67 -19.54 -0.20
N PRO A 182 7.32 -20.60 -0.72
CA PRO A 182 6.84 -21.35 -1.88
C PRO A 182 5.61 -22.25 -1.58
N GLY A 183 5.05 -22.22 -0.36
CA GLY A 183 3.83 -22.97 -0.02
C GLY A 183 4.06 -24.31 0.69
N GLY A 184 5.09 -24.40 1.53
CA GLY A 184 5.42 -25.59 2.33
C GLY A 184 4.80 -25.60 3.74
N GLU A 185 5.34 -26.45 4.62
CA GLU A 185 4.89 -26.62 6.01
C GLU A 185 4.99 -25.30 6.82
N PHE A 186 6.02 -24.50 6.56
CA PHE A 186 6.29 -23.25 7.25
C PHE A 186 5.68 -22.02 6.57
N ALA A 187 4.84 -22.18 5.54
CA ALA A 187 4.32 -21.05 4.77
C ALA A 187 3.58 -20.01 5.63
N GLN A 188 2.76 -20.48 6.57
CA GLN A 188 2.06 -19.61 7.51
C GLN A 188 3.02 -18.89 8.47
N ALA A 189 4.04 -19.58 8.98
CA ALA A 189 5.06 -19.00 9.85
C ALA A 189 5.91 -17.94 9.13
N VAL A 190 6.30 -18.20 7.88
CA VAL A 190 7.00 -17.24 7.01
C VAL A 190 6.15 -15.98 6.81
N ALA A 191 4.84 -16.14 6.52
CA ALA A 191 3.93 -15.00 6.38
C ALA A 191 3.84 -14.17 7.68
N ILE A 192 3.73 -14.83 8.85
CA ILE A 192 3.69 -14.16 10.16
C ILE A 192 4.97 -13.35 10.39
N LEU A 193 6.15 -13.94 10.18
CA LEU A 193 7.42 -13.23 10.37
C LEU A 193 7.65 -12.14 9.32
N ALA A 194 7.25 -12.36 8.06
CA ALA A 194 7.35 -11.36 7.01
C ALA A 194 6.52 -10.11 7.33
N ASP A 195 5.30 -10.29 7.82
CA ASP A 195 4.44 -9.17 8.27
C ASP A 195 5.02 -8.48 9.50
N ALA A 196 5.57 -9.24 10.46
CA ALA A 196 6.19 -8.71 11.66
C ALA A 196 7.46 -7.87 11.36
N VAL A 197 8.31 -8.35 10.45
CA VAL A 197 9.49 -7.61 9.95
C VAL A 197 9.07 -6.39 9.14
N GLY A 198 7.96 -6.46 8.41
CA GLY A 198 7.36 -5.31 7.73
C GLY A 198 6.96 -4.19 8.69
N ALA A 199 6.43 -4.56 9.87
CA ALA A 199 6.05 -3.62 10.92
C ALA A 199 7.25 -3.12 11.75
N ASN A 200 8.20 -4.01 12.07
CA ASN A 200 9.42 -3.70 12.81
C ASN A 200 10.64 -4.34 12.13
N PRO A 201 11.38 -3.60 11.27
CA PRO A 201 12.53 -4.13 10.54
C PRO A 201 13.68 -4.60 11.44
N TRP A 202 13.73 -4.16 12.70
CA TRP A 202 14.79 -4.47 13.66
C TRP A 202 14.42 -5.60 14.62
N MET A 203 13.34 -6.34 14.33
CA MET A 203 12.93 -7.48 15.14
C MET A 203 14.01 -8.57 15.14
N SER A 204 14.41 -9.03 16.33
CA SER A 204 15.35 -10.15 16.51
C SER A 204 14.67 -11.49 16.22
N ALA A 205 15.46 -12.52 15.90
CA ALA A 205 14.94 -13.88 15.73
C ALA A 205 14.26 -14.39 17.01
N GLN A 206 14.79 -14.02 18.19
CA GLN A 206 14.21 -14.39 19.49
C GLN A 206 12.78 -13.86 19.66
N SER A 207 12.55 -12.58 19.40
CA SER A 207 11.17 -12.03 19.42
C SER A 207 10.28 -12.66 18.33
N GLY A 208 10.86 -13.06 17.20
CA GLY A 208 10.18 -13.85 16.17
C GLY A 208 9.73 -15.22 16.67
N ILE A 209 10.57 -15.94 17.42
CA ILE A 209 10.24 -17.24 18.04
C ILE A 209 9.05 -17.08 18.99
N GLU A 210 9.08 -16.09 19.87
CA GLU A 210 7.98 -15.82 20.80
C GLU A 210 6.66 -15.52 20.06
N LEU A 211 6.74 -14.73 18.98
CA LEU A 211 5.59 -14.44 18.14
C LEU A 211 5.02 -15.69 17.48
N LEU A 212 5.88 -16.58 16.95
CA LEU A 212 5.46 -17.84 16.35
C LEU A 212 4.76 -18.75 17.35
N LEU A 213 5.31 -18.90 18.56
CA LEU A 213 4.68 -19.68 19.63
C LEU A 213 3.30 -19.12 20.00
N LYS A 214 3.19 -17.80 20.16
CA LYS A 214 1.91 -17.13 20.45
C LYS A 214 0.85 -17.35 19.37
N ARG A 215 1.28 -17.65 18.14
CA ARG A 215 0.41 -17.96 16.99
C ARG A 215 0.23 -19.46 16.74
N GLY A 216 0.69 -20.32 17.66
CA GLY A 216 0.57 -21.78 17.55
C GLY A 216 1.51 -22.42 16.54
N GLN A 217 2.53 -21.71 16.05
CA GLN A 217 3.49 -22.19 15.05
C GLN A 217 4.72 -22.81 15.73
N GLY A 218 4.49 -23.87 16.53
CA GLY A 218 5.52 -24.50 17.36
C GLY A 218 6.69 -25.08 16.57
N SER A 219 6.41 -25.87 15.53
CA SER A 219 7.46 -26.49 14.70
C SER A 219 8.38 -25.46 14.04
N ALA A 220 7.80 -24.37 13.52
CA ALA A 220 8.56 -23.25 12.97
C ALA A 220 9.41 -22.56 14.03
N ALA A 221 8.88 -22.34 15.23
CA ALA A 221 9.61 -21.73 16.33
C ALA A 221 10.83 -22.58 16.73
N ASP A 222 10.69 -23.90 16.78
CA ASP A 222 11.79 -24.83 17.06
C ASP A 222 12.84 -24.84 15.95
N ALA A 223 12.41 -24.82 14.69
CA ALA A 223 13.33 -24.70 13.55
C ALA A 223 14.14 -23.39 13.62
N VAL A 224 13.51 -22.27 13.99
CA VAL A 224 14.19 -20.97 14.15
C VAL A 224 15.15 -20.98 15.34
N ARG A 225 14.81 -21.65 16.46
CA ARG A 225 15.76 -21.84 17.59
C ARG A 225 17.01 -22.58 17.13
N GLY A 226 16.84 -23.72 16.46
CA GLY A 226 17.97 -24.49 15.94
C GLY A 226 18.79 -23.72 14.89
N PHE A 227 18.17 -22.80 14.13
CA PHE A 227 18.89 -21.85 13.29
C PHE A 227 19.68 -20.84 14.12
N ASN A 228 19.06 -20.25 15.14
CA ASN A 228 19.68 -19.27 16.04
C ASN A 228 20.92 -19.83 16.74
N ASP A 229 20.84 -21.05 17.26
CA ASP A 229 21.93 -21.69 18.00
C ASP A 229 23.16 -22.01 17.13
N ARG A 230 22.95 -22.23 15.81
CA ARG A 230 24.02 -22.52 14.85
C ARG A 230 24.70 -21.27 14.29
N ASN A 231 24.12 -20.09 14.46
CA ASN A 231 24.69 -18.85 13.96
C ASN A 231 25.49 -18.16 15.08
N HIS A 232 26.73 -17.77 14.79
CA HIS A 232 27.50 -16.93 15.69
C HIS A 232 26.98 -15.48 15.60
N GLY A 233 25.99 -15.15 16.44
CA GLY A 233 25.39 -13.81 16.53
C GLY A 233 23.91 -13.84 16.91
N THR A 234 23.27 -12.68 16.91
CA THR A 234 21.82 -12.54 17.10
C THR A 234 21.14 -12.36 15.74
N PRO A 235 20.76 -13.44 15.04
CA PRO A 235 20.08 -13.32 13.76
C PRO A 235 18.80 -12.47 13.88
N SER A 236 18.48 -11.79 12.79
CA SER A 236 17.24 -11.02 12.67
C SER A 236 16.05 -11.95 12.42
N ALA A 237 14.84 -11.49 12.74
CA ALA A 237 13.61 -12.17 12.35
C ALA A 237 13.48 -12.30 10.82
N ARG A 238 14.08 -11.38 10.06
CA ARG A 238 14.17 -11.48 8.59
C ARG A 238 14.99 -12.68 8.16
N SER A 239 16.16 -12.88 8.75
CA SER A 239 17.02 -14.04 8.49
C SER A 239 16.32 -15.34 8.87
N ALA A 240 15.62 -15.37 10.00
CA ALA A 240 14.81 -16.51 10.43
C ALA A 240 13.68 -16.83 9.42
N ALA A 241 12.97 -15.82 8.92
CA ALA A 241 11.92 -16.02 7.92
C ALA A 241 12.46 -16.54 6.57
N LEU A 242 13.61 -16.01 6.13
CA LEU A 242 14.29 -16.52 4.93
C LEU A 242 14.75 -17.97 5.10
N PHE A 243 15.26 -18.32 6.28
CA PHE A 243 15.62 -19.70 6.61
C PHE A 243 14.42 -20.64 6.53
N LEU A 244 13.27 -20.28 7.11
CA LEU A 244 12.05 -21.09 7.02
C LEU A 244 11.56 -21.25 5.57
N ALA A 245 11.62 -20.18 4.76
CA ALA A 245 11.26 -20.25 3.35
C ALA A 245 12.18 -21.18 2.54
N ASP A 246 13.49 -21.20 2.85
CA ASP A 246 14.45 -22.14 2.27
C ASP A 246 14.16 -23.59 2.70
N CYS A 247 13.80 -23.82 3.97
CA CYS A 247 13.35 -25.14 4.44
C CYS A 247 12.14 -25.64 3.64
N ASP A 248 11.11 -24.80 3.45
CA ASP A 248 9.94 -25.13 2.63
C ASP A 248 10.33 -25.49 1.20
N ALA A 249 11.20 -24.68 0.57
CA ALA A 249 11.65 -24.92 -0.79
C ALA A 249 12.34 -26.29 -0.93
N ARG A 250 13.21 -26.65 0.03
CA ARG A 250 13.90 -27.95 0.04
C ARG A 250 12.93 -29.12 0.25
N MET A 251 11.95 -28.98 1.15
CA MET A 251 10.95 -30.01 1.40
C MET A 251 10.08 -30.27 0.17
N LEU A 252 9.65 -29.21 -0.52
CA LEU A 252 8.90 -29.32 -1.77
C LEU A 252 9.72 -29.97 -2.88
N ALA A 253 11.01 -29.60 -3.01
CA ALA A 253 11.91 -30.22 -3.98
C ALA A 253 12.11 -31.72 -3.71
N ALA A 254 12.30 -32.11 -2.45
CA ALA A 254 12.42 -33.52 -2.05
C ALA A 254 11.13 -34.31 -2.34
N LYS A 255 9.96 -33.72 -2.08
CA LYS A 255 8.66 -34.33 -2.39
C LYS A 255 8.47 -34.52 -3.90
N ALA A 256 8.85 -33.53 -4.71
CA ALA A 256 8.79 -33.63 -6.17
C ALA A 256 9.70 -34.75 -6.72
N ALA A 257 10.92 -34.88 -6.19
CA ALA A 257 11.85 -35.93 -6.60
C ALA A 257 11.33 -37.35 -6.30
N ASN A 258 10.66 -37.53 -5.16
CA ASN A 258 10.07 -38.82 -4.79
C ASN A 258 8.88 -39.22 -5.67
N THR A 259 8.10 -38.26 -6.18
CA THR A 259 6.96 -38.54 -7.07
C THR A 259 7.42 -39.04 -8.45
N THR A 260 8.50 -38.47 -9.00
CA THR A 260 8.97 -38.81 -10.37
C THR A 260 9.54 -40.23 -10.49
N THR A 261 9.98 -40.83 -9.39
CA THR A 261 10.63 -42.15 -9.41
C THR A 261 9.62 -43.32 -9.49
N GLY A 262 8.31 -43.05 -9.32
CA GLY A 262 7.28 -44.08 -9.23
C GLY A 262 6.57 -44.49 -10.52
N ASP A 263 6.76 -43.77 -11.64
CA ASP A 263 5.82 -43.81 -12.78
C ASP A 263 6.40 -44.28 -14.13
N THR A 264 7.52 -45.01 -14.12
CA THR A 264 7.97 -45.81 -15.28
C THR A 264 7.52 -47.26 -15.12
N LYS A 265 6.39 -47.61 -15.77
CA LYS A 265 5.98 -48.99 -16.05
C LYS A 265 5.80 -49.18 -17.54
#